data_AF-A0A085ZUI2-F1
#
_entry.id   AF-A0A085ZUI2-F1
#
_cell.length_a   1.000
_cell.length_b   1.000
_cell.length_c   1.000
_cell.angle_alpha   90.00
_cell.angle_beta   90.00
_cell.angle_gamma   90.00
#
_symmetry.space_group_name_H-M   'P 1'
#
loop_
_entity.id
_entity.type
_entity.pdbx_description
1 polymer ?
#
loop_
_entity_poly.entity_id
_entity_poly.type
_entity_poly.pdbx_seq_one_letter_code
_entity_poly.pdbx_strand_id
1 'polypeptide(L)'
;MKKIIIIAISVSIIYSCNNSDRIEKLPSGYEVFYEGGSQNRLLKDNELIIDSGLVECKFKNDYLLVSVDTTYSMNPEKINKKNLKYFIQDFKKDNTIKRISYIDLQNIIKEKSLEEIDITK
;
A
#
# COMPACT_ATOMS: atom_id res chain seq x y z
N MET A 1 47.15 1.97 -19.41
CA MET A 1 45.68 2.13 -19.28
C MET A 1 45.09 1.01 -18.40
N LYS A 2 45.33 1.02 -17.09
CA LYS A 2 44.83 0.00 -16.14
C LYS A 2 44.22 0.57 -14.85
N LYS A 3 44.18 1.90 -14.69
CA LYS A 3 43.74 2.58 -13.47
C LYS A 3 42.32 3.17 -13.53
N ILE A 4 41.67 3.14 -14.71
CA ILE A 4 40.33 3.72 -14.90
C ILE A 4 39.21 2.74 -14.50
N ILE A 5 39.48 1.44 -14.48
CA ILE A 5 38.46 0.40 -14.23
C ILE A 5 38.07 0.29 -12.74
N ILE A 6 38.94 0.72 -11.81
CA ILE A 6 38.69 0.56 -10.37
C ILE A 6 37.67 1.60 -9.84
N ILE A 7 37.53 2.76 -10.49
CA ILE A 7 36.62 3.83 -10.02
C ILE A 7 35.16 3.57 -10.45
N ALA A 8 34.92 2.80 -11.52
CA ALA A 8 33.56 2.51 -11.97
C ALA A 8 32.80 1.56 -11.02
N ILE A 9 33.52 0.72 -10.26
CA ILE A 9 32.89 -0.28 -9.38
C ILE A 9 32.50 0.33 -8.03
N SER A 10 33.25 1.31 -7.52
CA SER A 10 32.93 1.96 -6.24
C SER A 10 31.72 2.89 -6.30
N VAL A 11 31.37 3.41 -7.48
CA VAL A 11 30.16 4.26 -7.65
C VAL A 11 28.89 3.41 -7.78
N SER A 12 29.02 2.13 -8.14
CA SER A 12 27.87 1.23 -8.34
C SER A 12 27.35 0.59 -7.04
N ILE A 13 28.10 0.65 -5.95
CA ILE A 13 27.73 0.02 -4.67
C ILE A 13 26.95 1.00 -3.76
N ILE A 14 26.99 2.31 -4.02
CA ILE A 14 26.29 3.32 -3.20
C ILE A 14 24.80 3.45 -3.57
N TYR A 15 24.36 2.88 -4.70
CA TYR A 15 22.94 2.83 -5.08
C TYR A 15 22.20 1.55 -4.65
N SER A 16 22.85 0.65 -3.90
CA SER A 16 22.25 -0.63 -3.51
C SER A 16 21.37 -0.57 -2.24
N CYS A 17 20.97 0.62 -1.78
CA CYS A 17 19.93 0.80 -0.75
C CYS A 17 19.29 2.19 -0.98
N ASN A 18 18.06 2.25 -1.52
CA ASN A 18 17.07 3.32 -1.27
C ASN A 18 15.82 3.15 -2.17
N ASN A 19 14.92 2.24 -1.80
CA ASN A 19 13.49 2.51 -1.90
C ASN A 19 13.05 2.93 -0.48
N SER A 20 13.69 3.94 0.11
CA SER A 20 13.24 5.33 0.11
C SER A 20 11.82 5.40 0.63
N ASP A 21 11.70 5.59 1.93
CA ASP A 21 10.45 6.00 2.57
C ASP A 21 9.73 7.00 1.66
N ARG A 22 8.49 6.70 1.30
CA ARG A 22 7.68 7.61 0.47
C ARG A 22 6.35 7.89 1.15
N ILE A 23 5.90 9.12 1.03
CA ILE A 23 4.60 9.55 1.52
C ILE A 23 3.73 9.82 0.29
N GLU A 24 2.59 9.16 0.23
CA GLU A 24 1.58 9.36 -0.79
C GLU A 24 0.36 10.04 -0.16
N LYS A 25 0.07 11.27 -0.60
CA LYS A 25 -1.13 11.98 -0.15
C LYS A 25 -2.33 11.57 -0.99
N LEU A 26 -3.38 11.16 -0.32
CA LEU A 26 -4.64 10.73 -0.89
C LEU A 26 -5.77 11.71 -0.52
N PRO A 27 -6.91 11.67 -1.20
CA PRO A 27 -8.02 12.57 -0.89
C PRO A 27 -8.58 12.40 0.52
N SER A 28 -9.36 13.40 0.95
CA SER A 28 -10.09 13.38 2.22
C SER A 28 -9.20 13.16 3.45
N GLY A 29 -7.99 13.74 3.42
CA GLY A 29 -7.05 13.75 4.54
C GLY A 29 -6.23 12.47 4.71
N TYR A 30 -6.37 11.49 3.80
CA TYR A 30 -5.61 10.24 3.89
C TYR A 30 -4.15 10.41 3.43
N GLU A 31 -3.21 9.80 4.15
CA GLU A 31 -1.79 9.76 3.78
C GLU A 31 -1.22 8.35 3.99
N VAL A 32 -0.51 7.82 3.00
CA VAL A 32 0.15 6.51 3.08
C VAL A 32 1.64 6.71 3.24
N PHE A 33 2.21 6.07 4.26
CA PHE A 33 3.64 6.07 4.51
C PHE A 33 4.18 4.70 4.11
N TYR A 34 4.95 4.63 3.05
CA TYR A 34 5.63 3.40 2.65
C TYR A 34 7.05 3.42 3.19
N GLU A 35 7.25 2.85 4.37
CA GLU A 35 8.54 2.69 5.06
C GLU A 35 9.26 1.38 4.68
N GLY A 36 8.65 0.61 3.77
CA GLY A 36 9.15 -0.68 3.31
C GLY A 36 8.61 -1.86 4.13
N GLY A 37 8.32 -2.95 3.42
CA GLY A 37 7.86 -4.21 4.03
C GLY A 37 6.64 -4.02 4.94
N SER A 38 6.72 -4.57 6.14
CA SER A 38 5.62 -4.57 7.12
C SER A 38 5.44 -3.24 7.88
N GLN A 39 6.25 -2.21 7.63
CA GLN A 39 6.17 -0.93 8.34
C GLN A 39 5.28 0.10 7.65
N ASN A 40 4.70 -0.22 6.50
CA ASN A 40 3.84 0.72 5.80
C ASN A 40 2.58 1.07 6.62
N ARG A 41 2.23 2.36 6.65
CA ARG A 41 1.15 2.93 7.46
C ARG A 41 0.11 3.69 6.63
N LEU A 42 -1.09 3.83 7.17
CA LEU A 42 -2.14 4.71 6.67
C LEU A 42 -2.59 5.66 7.78
N LEU A 43 -2.57 6.95 7.49
CA LEU A 43 -3.10 8.00 8.35
C LEU A 43 -4.32 8.64 7.69
N LYS A 44 -5.17 9.26 8.51
CA LYS A 44 -6.22 10.18 8.09
C LYS A 44 -6.20 11.39 9.01
N ASP A 45 -6.03 12.60 8.48
CA ASP A 45 -5.99 13.85 9.25
C ASP A 45 -4.97 13.81 10.41
N ASN A 46 -3.80 13.18 10.17
CA ASN A 46 -2.73 12.89 11.15
C ASN A 46 -3.08 11.84 12.21
N GLU A 47 -4.26 11.23 12.18
CA GLU A 47 -4.61 10.10 13.02
C GLU A 47 -4.21 8.78 12.35
N LEU A 48 -3.64 7.87 13.14
CA LEU A 48 -3.19 6.58 12.64
C LEU A 48 -4.36 5.63 12.46
N ILE A 49 -4.60 5.20 11.21
CA ILE A 49 -5.68 4.28 10.86
C ILE A 49 -5.14 2.85 10.75
N ILE A 50 -4.02 2.68 10.05
CA ILE A 50 -3.26 1.43 9.95
C ILE A 50 -1.83 1.72 10.40
N ASP A 51 -1.42 1.10 11.51
CA ASP A 51 -0.09 1.29 12.10
C ASP A 51 1.02 0.54 11.38
N SER A 52 0.70 -0.62 10.81
CA SER A 52 1.69 -1.48 10.14
C SER A 52 1.00 -2.52 9.27
N GLY A 53 1.77 -3.13 8.38
CA GLY A 53 1.35 -4.22 7.52
C GLY A 53 0.57 -3.78 6.27
N LEU A 54 0.49 -2.48 5.97
CA LEU A 54 -0.18 -2.02 4.74
C LEU A 54 0.52 -2.58 3.50
N VAL A 55 -0.24 -3.31 2.68
CA VAL A 55 0.28 -3.97 1.48
C VAL A 55 -0.01 -3.13 0.25
N GLU A 56 -1.29 -2.83 0.01
CA GLU A 56 -1.74 -1.98 -1.07
C GLU A 56 -2.76 -0.97 -0.56
N CYS A 57 -2.66 0.25 -1.08
CA CYS A 57 -3.64 1.31 -0.92
C CYS A 57 -3.90 1.89 -2.30
N LYS A 58 -5.12 1.73 -2.83
CA LYS A 58 -5.50 2.26 -4.13
C LYS A 58 -6.73 3.12 -4.02
N PHE A 59 -6.70 4.24 -4.72
CA PHE A 59 -7.77 5.22 -4.74
C PHE A 59 -8.25 5.45 -6.17
N LYS A 60 -9.56 5.49 -6.36
CA LYS A 60 -10.19 6.01 -7.58
C LYS A 60 -11.60 6.52 -7.28
N ASN A 61 -11.95 7.66 -7.87
CA ASN A 61 -13.25 8.31 -7.73
C ASN A 61 -13.60 8.56 -6.25
N ASP A 62 -14.63 7.90 -5.73
CA ASP A 62 -15.08 8.03 -4.35
C ASP A 62 -14.66 6.84 -3.47
N TYR A 63 -13.79 5.96 -3.98
CA TYR A 63 -13.40 4.73 -3.29
C TYR A 63 -11.91 4.67 -3.00
N LEU A 64 -11.60 4.28 -1.77
CA LEU A 64 -10.28 3.89 -1.32
C LEU A 64 -10.34 2.43 -0.87
N LEU A 65 -9.49 1.59 -1.48
CA LEU A 65 -9.35 0.17 -1.15
C LEU A 65 -7.99 -0.06 -0.51
N VAL A 66 -7.98 -0.76 0.63
CA VAL A 66 -6.76 -1.01 1.40
C VAL A 66 -6.67 -2.50 1.72
N SER A 67 -5.48 -3.08 1.55
CA SER A 67 -5.14 -4.42 2.03
C SER A 67 -4.02 -4.38 3.06
N VAL A 68 -4.13 -5.23 4.07
CA VAL A 68 -3.23 -5.27 5.23
C VAL A 68 -2.84 -6.70 5.54
N ASP A 69 -1.54 -6.94 5.66
CA ASP A 69 -0.98 -8.16 6.22
C ASP A 69 -0.85 -8.02 7.74
N THR A 70 -1.72 -8.71 8.47
CA THR A 70 -1.68 -8.73 9.94
C THR A 70 -0.70 -9.75 10.52
N THR A 71 0.02 -10.49 9.68
CA THR A 71 1.06 -11.46 10.11
C THR A 71 2.45 -10.84 10.17
N TYR A 72 2.58 -9.56 9.80
CA TYR A 72 3.85 -8.81 9.80
C TYR A 72 4.96 -9.51 9.01
N SER A 73 4.58 -10.12 7.88
CA SER A 73 5.54 -10.82 7.04
C SER A 73 6.63 -9.88 6.54
N MET A 74 7.84 -10.39 6.38
CA MET A 74 8.95 -9.61 5.82
C MET A 74 8.70 -9.14 4.38
N ASN A 75 7.84 -9.85 3.65
CA ASN A 75 7.48 -9.57 2.26
C ASN A 75 5.94 -9.58 2.13
N PRO A 76 5.24 -8.59 2.68
CA PRO A 76 3.78 -8.59 2.73
C PRO A 76 3.14 -8.58 1.33
N GLU A 77 3.84 -8.06 0.32
CA GLU A 77 3.42 -8.08 -1.08
C GLU A 77 3.35 -9.48 -1.70
N LYS A 78 4.05 -10.47 -1.11
CA LYS A 78 4.05 -11.87 -1.55
C LYS A 78 2.98 -12.71 -0.86
N ILE A 79 2.25 -12.14 0.10
CA ILE A 79 1.20 -12.84 0.81
C ILE A 79 0.02 -13.08 -0.12
N ASN A 80 -0.53 -14.30 -0.07
CA ASN A 80 -1.72 -14.63 -0.84
C ASN A 80 -2.85 -13.66 -0.47
N LYS A 81 -3.42 -13.00 -1.48
CA LYS A 81 -4.45 -11.97 -1.33
C LYS A 81 -5.60 -12.42 -0.41
N LYS A 82 -6.03 -13.69 -0.51
CA LYS A 82 -7.09 -14.25 0.34
C LYS A 82 -6.80 -14.21 1.84
N ASN A 83 -5.52 -14.14 2.23
CA ASN A 83 -5.09 -14.12 3.63
C ASN A 83 -4.96 -12.69 4.19
N LEU A 84 -5.04 -11.67 3.33
CA LEU A 84 -4.98 -10.28 3.75
C LEU A 84 -6.29 -9.83 4.40
N LYS A 85 -6.21 -8.79 5.22
CA LYS A 85 -7.38 -8.04 5.69
C LYS A 85 -7.67 -6.92 4.71
N TYR A 86 -8.94 -6.64 4.51
CA TYR A 86 -9.39 -5.66 3.54
C TYR A 86 -10.22 -4.59 4.20
N PHE A 87 -10.03 -3.38 3.70
CA PHE A 87 -10.76 -2.22 4.13
C PHE A 87 -11.18 -1.40 2.92
N ILE A 88 -12.34 -0.76 3.04
CA ILE A 88 -12.93 0.10 2.01
C ILE A 88 -13.44 1.38 2.65
N GLN A 89 -13.26 2.48 1.95
CA GLN A 89 -13.88 3.76 2.27
C GLN A 89 -14.61 4.26 1.04
N ASP A 90 -15.92 4.48 1.17
CA ASP A 90 -16.77 5.22 0.20
C ASP A 90 -16.94 6.65 0.72
N PHE A 91 -16.23 7.61 0.12
CA PHE A 91 -16.22 9.00 0.59
C PHE A 91 -17.57 9.71 0.48
N LYS A 92 -18.51 9.17 -0.30
CA LYS A 92 -19.86 9.75 -0.42
C LYS A 92 -20.82 9.25 0.64
N LYS A 93 -20.59 8.07 1.21
CA LYS A 93 -21.52 7.43 2.15
C LYS A 93 -21.00 7.34 3.57
N ASP A 94 -19.68 7.27 3.73
CA ASP A 94 -19.04 6.89 4.97
C ASP A 94 -18.05 7.96 5.41
N ASN A 95 -17.97 8.19 6.73
CA ASN A 95 -16.98 9.09 7.30
C ASN A 95 -15.69 8.36 7.71
N THR A 96 -15.70 7.02 7.73
CA THR A 96 -14.62 6.18 8.25
C THR A 96 -14.41 4.95 7.39
N ILE A 97 -13.16 4.52 7.28
CA ILE A 97 -12.81 3.28 6.57
C ILE A 97 -13.42 2.07 7.32
N LYS A 98 -13.95 1.11 6.56
CA LYS A 98 -14.61 -0.07 7.11
C LYS A 98 -13.88 -1.33 6.72
N ARG A 99 -13.74 -2.26 7.66
CA ARG A 99 -13.25 -3.61 7.38
C ARG A 99 -14.29 -4.39 6.59
N ILE A 100 -13.84 -5.17 5.62
CA ILE A 100 -14.68 -5.98 4.75
C ILE A 100 -14.05 -7.35 4.48
N SER A 101 -14.86 -8.35 4.10
CA SER A 101 -14.35 -9.66 3.69
C SER A 101 -13.75 -9.61 2.27
N TYR A 102 -12.88 -10.57 1.94
CA TYR A 102 -12.32 -10.70 0.60
C TYR A 102 -13.43 -10.88 -0.46
N ILE A 103 -14.41 -11.73 -0.18
CA ILE A 103 -15.51 -12.04 -1.11
C ILE A 103 -16.38 -10.81 -1.33
N ASP A 104 -16.74 -10.10 -0.26
CA ASP A 104 -17.57 -8.90 -0.37
C ASP A 104 -16.83 -7.78 -1.12
N LEU A 105 -15.51 -7.63 -0.89
CA LEU A 105 -14.71 -6.68 -1.65
C LEU A 105 -14.72 -7.02 -3.15
N GLN A 106 -14.54 -8.29 -3.52
CA GLN A 106 -14.61 -8.72 -4.92
C GLN A 106 -15.98 -8.43 -5.55
N ASN A 107 -17.07 -8.61 -4.79
CA ASN A 107 -18.41 -8.28 -5.25
C ASN A 107 -18.57 -6.77 -5.46
N ILE A 108 -18.14 -5.95 -4.50
CA ILE A 108 -18.19 -4.48 -4.62
C ILE A 108 -17.38 -4.00 -5.83
N ILE A 109 -16.17 -4.54 -6.06
CA ILE A 109 -15.33 -4.15 -7.19
C ILE A 109 -16.07 -4.35 -8.51
N LYS A 110 -16.74 -5.50 -8.68
CA LYS A 110 -17.53 -5.80 -9.88
C LYS A 110 -18.77 -4.92 -9.98
N GLU A 111 -19.53 -4.80 -8.89
CA GLU A 111 -20.80 -4.04 -8.86
C GLU A 111 -20.59 -2.54 -9.09
N LYS A 112 -19.45 -1.99 -8.67
CA LYS A 112 -19.12 -0.57 -8.78
C LYS A 112 -18.13 -0.25 -9.91
N SER A 113 -17.77 -1.25 -10.72
CA SER A 113 -16.81 -1.11 -11.83
C SER A 113 -15.48 -0.48 -11.39
N LEU A 114 -14.88 -1.05 -10.34
CA LEU A 114 -13.62 -0.59 -9.73
C LEU A 114 -12.43 -1.46 -10.14
N GLU A 115 -12.47 -2.09 -11.31
CA GLU A 115 -11.47 -3.09 -11.74
C GLU A 115 -10.05 -2.53 -11.83
N GLU A 116 -9.91 -1.23 -12.05
CA GLU A 116 -8.63 -0.52 -12.12
C GLU A 116 -7.93 -0.39 -10.76
N ILE A 117 -8.70 -0.37 -9.67
CA ILE A 117 -8.16 -0.32 -8.30
C ILE A 117 -8.31 -1.65 -7.58
N ASP A 118 -8.58 -2.74 -8.31
CA ASP A 118 -8.70 -4.07 -7.74
C ASP A 118 -7.38 -4.50 -7.08
N ILE A 119 -7.45 -4.73 -5.76
CA ILE A 119 -6.35 -5.19 -4.89
C ILE A 119 -6.51 -6.67 -4.48
N THR A 120 -7.42 -7.39 -5.13
CA THR A 120 -7.68 -8.83 -4.92
C THR A 120 -7.09 -9.71 -6.02
N LYS A 121 -6.60 -9.10 -7.11
CA LYS A 121 -5.93 -9.76 -8.23
C LYS A 121 -4.48 -10.14 -7.92
#